data_AF-G1UA12-F1
#
_entry.id   AF-G1UA12-F1
#
_cell.length_a   1.000
_cell.length_b   1.000
_cell.length_c   1.000
_cell.angle_alpha   90.00
_cell.angle_beta   90.00
_cell.angle_gamma   90.00
#
_symmetry.space_group_name_H-M   'P 1'
#
loop_
_entity.id
_entity.type
_entity.pdbx_description
1 polymer ?
#
loop_
_entity_poly.entity_id
_entity_poly.type
_entity_poly.pdbx_seq_one_letter_code
_entity_poly.pdbx_strand_id
1 'polypeptide(L)'
;MDNYNQSFLQLLQPFIRVHISHELANTPITTTLIKYFDQQNVNGKVWDNCIIRNRLSSNKYIIDYDNNNNNNNNNNQDDNNDSISIPTKEYTPKQHSILSPFNKDSDIFPNGILTHEWFNKYIKIFPFSLIYVCKLTDPSINHQLIAKITKLKQDLLAVDCKLTVIFVANFENSGSIDYDQQLINLRRETGLSKLTGLLLLLHNNNSTKSIDKDCEMIVNSILNTHFKQSSHEYYSQIEYKLKQRNKKYYSLTSSDINHIDTSIELTPKFLETRNLIKQGIIQQFLNPHNLEQSNKLLEIAYQSLITILNSIYVGNDNNNNNNNNNNNNRFSSSHDKKIIKQFRNLLDIMAFHIVRGYLSIEEPLKALKKHQTHILNVKSVINEDSTHSSNWESIQYEWLAQLMSLVPYSLITSLNSTSLINQKKSSSLSVSSPSSRLSVVAVAVTVFG
;
A
#
# COMPACT_ATOMS: atom_id res chain seq x y z
N MET A 1 -0.06 8.05 14.73
CA MET A 1 -0.34 7.18 13.55
C MET A 1 -1.10 5.93 13.96
N ASP A 2 -0.94 5.47 15.21
CA ASP A 2 -1.58 4.27 15.78
C ASP A 2 -3.12 4.35 15.82
N ASN A 3 -3.68 5.56 15.71
CA ASN A 3 -5.12 5.80 15.61
C ASN A 3 -5.75 5.29 14.29
N TYR A 4 -4.95 4.85 13.31
CA TYR A 4 -5.41 4.35 12.03
C TYR A 4 -4.98 2.91 11.80
N ASN A 5 -5.77 2.17 11.00
CA ASN A 5 -5.37 0.84 10.57
C ASN A 5 -4.07 0.91 9.75
N GLN A 6 -3.06 0.12 10.13
CA GLN A 6 -1.73 0.13 9.50
C GLN A 6 -1.79 -0.03 7.98
N SER A 7 -2.72 -0.85 7.47
CA SER A 7 -2.90 -1.10 6.03
C SER A 7 -3.23 0.17 5.23
N PHE A 8 -3.81 1.19 5.88
CA PHE A 8 -4.08 2.46 5.23
C PHE A 8 -2.84 3.35 5.14
N LEU A 9 -1.97 3.33 6.14
CA LEU A 9 -0.83 4.26 6.24
C LEU A 9 0.47 3.67 5.68
N GLN A 10 0.54 2.35 5.50
CA GLN A 10 1.72 1.67 5.01
C GLN A 10 2.22 2.26 3.67
N LEU A 11 3.53 2.22 3.51
CA LEU A 11 4.23 2.52 2.28
C LEU A 11 3.82 1.52 1.20
N LEU A 12 3.30 2.04 0.10
CA LEU A 12 2.81 1.20 -0.99
C LEU A 12 3.96 0.93 -1.96
N GLN A 13 4.44 -0.30 -1.95
CA GLN A 13 5.45 -0.82 -2.87
C GLN A 13 4.95 -2.13 -3.48
N PRO A 14 5.46 -2.55 -4.65
CA PRO A 14 5.12 -3.82 -5.24
C PRO A 14 5.26 -4.99 -4.24
N PHE A 15 4.24 -5.85 -4.19
CA PHE A 15 4.14 -6.93 -3.21
C PHE A 15 4.65 -8.27 -3.77
N ILE A 16 5.61 -8.86 -3.07
CA ILE A 16 6.23 -10.16 -3.37
C ILE A 16 6.02 -11.08 -2.18
N ARG A 17 5.83 -12.37 -2.48
CA ARG A 17 5.82 -13.44 -1.50
C ARG A 17 7.04 -14.33 -1.69
N VAL A 18 7.68 -14.78 -0.61
CA VAL A 18 8.84 -15.67 -0.64
C VAL A 18 8.50 -16.94 0.12
N HIS A 19 8.54 -18.07 -0.59
CA HIS A 19 8.39 -19.40 -0.02
C HIS A 19 9.72 -20.14 -0.11
N ILE A 20 10.18 -20.68 1.03
CA ILE A 20 11.38 -21.51 1.11
C ILE A 20 10.95 -22.91 1.50
N SER A 21 11.26 -23.89 0.64
CA SER A 21 10.94 -25.30 0.89
C SER A 21 11.52 -25.77 2.22
N HIS A 22 10.80 -26.64 2.92
CA HIS A 22 11.23 -27.17 4.23
C HIS A 22 12.65 -27.76 4.23
N GLU A 23 13.09 -28.38 3.12
CA GLU A 23 14.44 -28.95 2.95
C GLU A 23 15.58 -27.94 3.12
N LEU A 24 15.30 -26.66 2.89
CA LEU A 24 16.25 -25.56 3.00
C LEU A 24 15.99 -24.70 4.25
N ALA A 25 15.00 -25.04 5.08
CA ALA A 25 14.70 -24.31 6.30
C ALA A 25 15.92 -24.30 7.24
N ASN A 26 16.21 -23.14 7.84
CA ASN A 26 17.30 -22.95 8.81
C ASN A 26 18.71 -23.26 8.27
N THR A 27 18.91 -23.31 6.95
CA THR A 27 20.24 -23.46 6.34
C THR A 27 20.98 -22.12 6.23
N PRO A 28 22.33 -22.08 6.23
CA PRO A 28 23.10 -20.84 6.10
C PRO A 28 22.77 -20.04 4.82
N ILE A 29 22.46 -20.76 3.74
CA ILE A 29 22.07 -20.15 2.46
C ILE A 29 20.71 -19.46 2.57
N THR A 30 19.75 -20.07 3.24
CA THR A 30 18.44 -19.47 3.50
C THR A 30 18.56 -18.25 4.41
N THR A 31 19.36 -18.32 5.48
CA THR A 31 19.62 -17.16 6.36
C THR A 31 20.23 -16.00 5.58
N THR A 32 21.17 -16.30 4.67
CA THR A 32 21.81 -15.30 3.81
C THR A 32 20.84 -14.72 2.78
N LEU A 33 20.01 -15.55 2.14
CA LEU A 33 18.97 -15.09 1.22
C LEU A 33 17.97 -14.16 1.92
N ILE A 34 17.47 -14.55 3.08
CA ILE A 34 16.54 -13.75 3.89
C ILE A 34 17.20 -12.40 4.25
N LYS A 35 18.46 -12.40 4.68
CA LYS A 35 19.23 -11.16 4.94
C LYS A 35 19.17 -10.19 3.76
N TYR A 36 19.39 -10.67 2.53
CA TYR A 36 19.38 -9.81 1.34
C TYR A 36 17.96 -9.40 0.89
N PHE A 37 16.96 -10.26 1.05
CA PHE A 37 15.57 -9.87 0.83
C PHE A 37 15.12 -8.81 1.84
N ASP A 38 15.45 -8.96 3.12
CA ASP A 38 15.07 -8.03 4.18
C ASP A 38 15.69 -6.64 4.01
N GLN A 39 16.88 -6.54 3.40
CA GLN A 39 17.45 -5.25 3.01
C GLN A 39 16.54 -4.46 2.07
N GLN A 40 15.76 -5.14 1.22
CA GLN A 40 14.81 -4.51 0.28
C GLN A 40 13.37 -4.48 0.79
N ASN A 41 13.11 -5.05 1.98
CA ASN A 41 11.78 -5.16 2.55
C ASN A 41 11.33 -3.84 3.22
N VAL A 42 10.15 -3.37 2.82
CA VAL A 42 9.47 -2.23 3.44
C VAL A 42 8.09 -2.58 3.99
N ASN A 43 7.80 -3.87 4.17
CA ASN A 43 6.54 -4.33 4.75
C ASN A 43 6.31 -3.67 6.11
N GLY A 44 5.08 -3.20 6.34
CA GLY A 44 4.67 -2.49 7.55
C GLY A 44 5.25 -1.09 7.76
N LYS A 45 6.24 -0.65 6.96
CA LYS A 45 6.84 0.70 7.09
C LYS A 45 5.89 1.76 6.56
N VAL A 46 5.93 2.95 7.16
CA VAL A 46 5.15 4.12 6.70
C VAL A 46 5.94 5.00 5.73
N TRP A 47 7.27 5.03 5.89
CA TRP A 47 8.23 5.79 5.10
C TRP A 47 9.50 4.96 4.87
N ASP A 48 10.10 5.12 3.70
CA ASP A 48 11.45 4.66 3.37
C ASP A 48 12.04 5.65 2.35
N ASN A 49 13.33 5.91 2.38
CA ASN A 49 13.95 6.91 1.50
C ASN A 49 13.88 6.53 0.01
N CYS A 50 13.50 5.29 -0.32
CA CYS A 50 13.27 4.87 -1.68
C CYS A 50 12.22 5.71 -2.42
N ILE A 51 11.22 6.29 -1.73
CA ILE A 51 10.16 7.08 -2.40
C ILE A 51 10.59 8.50 -2.79
N ILE A 52 11.78 8.94 -2.38
CA ILE A 52 12.25 10.29 -2.65
C ILE A 52 12.66 10.41 -4.12
N ARG A 53 11.99 11.29 -4.87
CA ARG A 53 12.07 11.36 -6.34
C ARG A 53 13.48 11.60 -6.87
N ASN A 54 14.21 12.56 -6.30
CA ASN A 54 15.50 13.00 -6.84
C ASN A 54 16.71 12.37 -6.12
N ARG A 55 16.54 11.22 -5.48
CA ARG A 55 17.64 10.46 -4.86
C ARG A 55 17.87 9.14 -5.61
N LEU A 56 19.03 8.50 -5.38
CA LEU A 56 19.34 7.19 -5.94
C LEU A 56 18.22 6.21 -5.61
N SER A 57 17.50 5.76 -6.63
CA SER A 57 16.38 4.84 -6.47
C SER A 57 16.94 3.45 -6.17
N SER A 58 16.56 2.92 -5.00
CA SER A 58 16.64 1.49 -4.72
C SER A 58 15.23 0.92 -4.87
N ASN A 59 15.06 -0.13 -5.67
CA ASN A 59 13.76 -0.77 -5.78
C ASN A 59 13.49 -1.50 -4.46
N LYS A 60 12.45 -1.08 -3.75
CA LYS A 60 11.99 -1.70 -2.52
C LYS A 60 10.67 -2.40 -2.76
N TYR A 61 10.38 -3.37 -1.91
CA TYR A 61 9.23 -4.24 -2.06
C TYR A 61 8.55 -4.47 -0.72
N ILE A 62 7.24 -4.71 -0.75
CA ILE A 62 6.58 -5.38 0.37
C ILE A 62 6.94 -6.85 0.21
N ILE A 63 7.71 -7.41 1.15
CA ILE A 63 8.10 -8.82 1.12
C ILE A 63 7.46 -9.50 2.31
N ASP A 64 6.67 -10.53 2.01
CA ASP A 64 6.09 -11.43 3.00
C ASP A 64 6.66 -12.83 2.83
N TYR A 65 6.93 -13.51 3.93
CA TYR A 65 7.48 -14.86 3.94
C TYR A 65 6.40 -15.85 4.33
N ASP A 66 6.37 -16.98 3.64
CA ASP A 66 5.48 -18.07 4.02
C ASP A 66 5.89 -18.57 5.39
N ASN A 67 4.95 -18.52 6.34
CA ASN A 67 5.20 -18.97 7.69
C ASN A 67 5.36 -20.50 7.70
N ASN A 68 6.59 -20.99 7.67
CA ASN A 68 6.89 -22.41 7.95
C ASN A 68 6.64 -22.79 9.43
N ASN A 69 6.33 -21.81 10.31
CA ASN A 69 6.29 -21.98 11.77
C ASN A 69 4.88 -22.04 12.42
N ASN A 70 3.78 -22.05 11.67
CA ASN A 70 2.42 -22.08 12.27
C ASN A 70 1.77 -23.48 12.37
N ASN A 71 2.55 -24.56 12.27
CA ASN A 71 2.06 -25.94 12.49
C ASN A 71 2.35 -26.47 13.90
N ASN A 72 2.12 -25.67 14.95
CA ASN A 72 2.22 -26.17 16.33
C ASN A 72 0.88 -26.40 17.04
N ASN A 73 -0.27 -26.35 16.35
CA ASN A 73 -1.57 -26.56 17.01
C ASN A 73 -2.61 -27.40 16.27
N ASN A 74 -2.26 -28.16 15.23
CA ASN A 74 -3.18 -29.17 14.68
C ASN A 74 -2.46 -30.52 14.55
N ASN A 75 -2.75 -31.42 15.50
CA ASN A 75 -2.38 -32.84 15.49
C ASN A 75 -3.14 -33.59 14.39
N ASN A 76 -2.83 -33.31 13.12
CA ASN A 76 -3.12 -34.22 12.02
C ASN A 76 -1.83 -34.35 11.20
N GLN A 77 -1.16 -35.45 11.48
CA GLN A 77 0.11 -35.85 10.91
C GLN A 77 -0.16 -36.44 9.52
N ASP A 78 -0.25 -35.56 8.52
CA ASP A 78 -0.03 -35.93 7.12
C ASP A 78 1.36 -35.43 6.73
N ASP A 79 2.30 -36.38 6.73
CA ASP A 79 3.68 -36.23 6.28
C ASP A 79 3.69 -35.89 4.76
N ASN A 80 3.80 -34.60 4.39
CA ASN A 80 4.32 -34.05 3.09
C ASN A 80 3.98 -32.55 2.86
N ASN A 81 3.93 -31.71 3.90
CA ASN A 81 3.34 -30.35 3.82
C ASN A 81 4.30 -29.26 3.33
N ASP A 82 4.71 -29.33 2.06
CA ASP A 82 5.27 -28.22 1.28
C ASP A 82 4.16 -27.48 0.50
N SER A 83 2.95 -27.44 1.06
CA SER A 83 1.77 -26.88 0.39
C SER A 83 1.81 -25.35 0.43
N ILE A 84 2.10 -24.74 -0.72
CA ILE A 84 2.07 -23.28 -0.89
C ILE A 84 0.61 -22.85 -0.99
N SER A 85 0.14 -22.05 -0.03
CA SER A 85 -1.23 -21.52 -0.06
C SER A 85 -1.37 -20.50 -1.20
N ILE A 86 -2.22 -20.75 -2.20
CA ILE A 86 -2.54 -19.76 -3.24
C ILE A 86 -3.78 -18.97 -2.79
N PRO A 87 -3.77 -17.63 -2.85
CA PRO A 87 -4.95 -16.84 -2.52
C PRO A 87 -6.09 -17.18 -3.47
N THR A 88 -7.33 -17.19 -2.98
CA THR A 88 -8.50 -17.44 -3.81
C THR A 88 -9.06 -16.12 -4.33
N LYS A 89 -9.30 -16.03 -5.64
CA LYS A 89 -10.10 -14.94 -6.21
C LYS A 89 -11.58 -15.32 -6.04
N GLU A 90 -12.27 -14.63 -5.16
CA GLU A 90 -13.73 -14.71 -5.07
C GLU A 90 -14.35 -14.24 -6.39
N TYR A 91 -14.77 -15.20 -7.20
CA TYR A 91 -15.55 -14.94 -8.41
C TYR A 91 -16.80 -15.83 -8.38
N THR A 92 -17.89 -15.28 -7.85
CA THR A 92 -19.20 -15.86 -8.05
C THR A 92 -19.85 -15.16 -9.24
N PRO A 93 -20.17 -15.87 -10.33
CA PRO A 93 -20.84 -15.27 -11.49
C PRO A 93 -22.09 -14.49 -11.05
N LYS A 94 -22.24 -13.26 -11.55
CA LYS A 94 -23.37 -12.34 -11.26
C LYS A 94 -23.47 -11.80 -9.83
N GLN A 95 -22.47 -12.00 -8.97
CA GLN A 95 -22.44 -11.37 -7.64
C GLN A 95 -21.36 -10.29 -7.54
N HIS A 96 -21.61 -9.27 -6.70
CA HIS A 96 -20.62 -8.25 -6.37
C HIS A 96 -19.64 -8.77 -5.32
N SER A 97 -18.37 -8.35 -5.40
CA SER A 97 -17.36 -8.66 -4.37
C SER A 97 -17.84 -8.20 -2.99
N ILE A 98 -17.48 -8.95 -1.93
CA ILE A 98 -17.77 -8.63 -0.53
C ILE A 98 -17.23 -7.24 -0.09
N LEU A 99 -16.25 -6.69 -0.81
CA LEU A 99 -15.71 -5.33 -0.59
C LEU A 99 -16.39 -4.25 -1.45
N SER A 100 -17.56 -4.56 -2.02
CA SER A 100 -18.32 -3.65 -2.88
C SER A 100 -19.50 -3.08 -2.10
N PRO A 101 -19.79 -1.77 -2.24
CA PRO A 101 -21.00 -1.20 -1.66
C PRO A 101 -22.30 -1.69 -2.33
N PHE A 102 -22.21 -2.66 -3.24
CA PHE A 102 -23.35 -3.31 -3.91
C PHE A 102 -23.56 -4.76 -3.45
N ASN A 103 -22.73 -5.25 -2.54
CA ASN A 103 -22.93 -6.54 -1.92
C ASN A 103 -23.58 -6.31 -0.54
N LYS A 104 -24.74 -6.92 -0.28
CA LYS A 104 -25.52 -6.75 0.96
C LYS A 104 -24.75 -7.17 2.22
N ASP A 105 -23.82 -8.10 2.06
CA ASP A 105 -22.97 -8.61 3.14
C ASP A 105 -21.73 -7.72 3.37
N SER A 106 -21.58 -6.64 2.59
CA SER A 106 -20.45 -5.71 2.72
C SER A 106 -20.64 -4.72 3.86
N ASP A 107 -19.57 -4.47 4.60
CA ASP A 107 -19.52 -3.46 5.67
C ASP A 107 -19.77 -2.01 5.22
N ILE A 108 -19.69 -1.78 3.90
CA ILE A 108 -19.91 -0.50 3.23
C ILE A 108 -21.19 -0.46 2.41
N PHE A 109 -22.04 -1.49 2.49
CA PHE A 109 -23.31 -1.49 1.80
C PHE A 109 -24.31 -0.53 2.48
N PRO A 110 -25.09 0.29 1.74
CA PRO A 110 -25.02 0.52 0.30
C PRO A 110 -24.24 1.79 -0.08
N ASN A 111 -23.92 2.64 0.90
CA ASN A 111 -23.47 4.01 0.66
C ASN A 111 -21.97 4.24 0.92
N GLY A 112 -21.21 3.25 1.38
CA GLY A 112 -19.80 3.43 1.68
C GLY A 112 -18.91 3.45 0.43
N ILE A 113 -17.69 3.97 0.59
CA ILE A 113 -16.75 4.19 -0.54
C ILE A 113 -15.67 3.12 -0.57
N LEU A 114 -14.90 2.99 0.51
CA LEU A 114 -13.74 2.09 0.58
C LEU A 114 -13.37 1.74 2.03
N THR A 115 -12.89 0.52 2.26
CA THR A 115 -12.37 0.05 3.55
C THR A 115 -10.89 -0.32 3.46
N HIS A 116 -10.24 -0.53 4.61
CA HIS A 116 -8.86 -0.98 4.69
C HIS A 116 -8.66 -2.39 4.09
N GLU A 117 -9.70 -3.22 4.08
CA GLU A 117 -9.66 -4.54 3.46
C GLU A 117 -9.36 -4.48 1.96
N TRP A 118 -9.77 -3.40 1.28
CA TRP A 118 -9.40 -3.21 -0.12
C TRP A 118 -7.90 -2.94 -0.29
N PHE A 119 -7.25 -2.26 0.66
CA PHE A 119 -5.81 -2.07 0.67
C PHE A 119 -5.10 -3.42 0.88
N ASN A 120 -5.58 -4.24 1.83
CA ASN A 120 -5.06 -5.57 2.13
C ASN A 120 -4.92 -6.46 0.89
N LYS A 121 -5.77 -6.29 -0.13
CA LYS A 121 -5.65 -7.02 -1.40
C LYS A 121 -4.25 -6.94 -2.00
N TYR A 122 -3.63 -5.77 -1.99
CA TYR A 122 -2.36 -5.54 -2.69
C TYR A 122 -1.14 -5.41 -1.77
N ILE A 123 -1.34 -5.39 -0.45
CA ILE A 123 -0.25 -5.37 0.53
C ILE A 123 -0.07 -6.71 1.27
N LYS A 124 -1.05 -7.61 1.23
CA LYS A 124 -1.05 -8.87 2.00
C LYS A 124 -1.55 -10.09 1.22
N ILE A 125 -2.54 -9.93 0.34
CA ILE A 125 -3.26 -11.10 -0.24
C ILE A 125 -2.73 -11.50 -1.62
N PHE A 126 -2.66 -10.54 -2.57
CA PHE A 126 -2.34 -10.81 -3.97
C PHE A 126 -0.97 -10.23 -4.32
N PRO A 127 0.11 -11.02 -4.24
CA PRO A 127 1.42 -10.59 -4.72
C PRO A 127 1.45 -10.56 -6.25
N PHE A 128 2.28 -9.70 -6.82
CA PHE A 128 2.54 -9.74 -8.26
C PHE A 128 3.47 -10.91 -8.62
N SER A 129 4.29 -11.37 -7.67
CA SER A 129 5.19 -12.51 -7.85
C SER A 129 5.40 -13.32 -6.58
N LEU A 130 5.51 -14.64 -6.75
CA LEU A 130 6.01 -15.59 -5.75
C LEU A 130 7.43 -16.01 -6.13
N ILE A 131 8.35 -15.89 -5.18
CA ILE A 131 9.68 -16.50 -5.24
C ILE A 131 9.60 -17.84 -4.49
N TYR A 132 9.87 -18.94 -5.20
CA TYR A 132 9.96 -20.28 -4.64
C TYR A 132 11.42 -20.73 -4.58
N VAL A 133 11.96 -20.88 -3.37
CA VAL A 133 13.33 -21.35 -3.13
C VAL A 133 13.26 -22.83 -2.78
N CYS A 134 13.93 -23.68 -3.56
CA CYS A 134 13.95 -25.11 -3.32
C CYS A 134 15.28 -25.76 -3.68
N LYS A 135 15.55 -26.92 -3.09
CA LYS A 135 16.77 -27.67 -3.34
C LYS A 135 16.71 -28.28 -4.74
N LEU A 136 17.83 -28.24 -5.45
CA LEU A 136 18.01 -29.00 -6.68
C LEU A 136 18.48 -30.41 -6.30
N THR A 137 17.58 -31.37 -6.47
CA THR A 137 17.82 -32.78 -6.15
C THR A 137 18.43 -33.54 -7.33
N ASP A 138 18.75 -34.82 -7.12
CA ASP A 138 19.28 -35.70 -8.15
C ASP A 138 18.38 -35.76 -9.40
N PRO A 139 18.96 -35.91 -10.61
CA PRO A 139 18.20 -35.92 -11.85
C PRO A 139 17.08 -36.98 -11.93
N SER A 140 17.18 -38.05 -11.15
CA SER A 140 16.18 -39.13 -11.08
C SER A 140 14.82 -38.66 -10.57
N ILE A 141 14.77 -37.64 -9.70
CA ILE A 141 13.54 -37.14 -9.06
C ILE A 141 13.01 -35.88 -9.77
N ASN A 142 13.69 -35.41 -10.82
CA ASN A 142 13.29 -34.21 -11.57
C ASN A 142 11.83 -34.20 -12.03
N HIS A 143 11.27 -35.37 -12.37
CA HIS A 143 9.88 -35.49 -12.82
C HIS A 143 8.87 -35.01 -11.77
N GLN A 144 9.10 -35.28 -10.48
CA GLN A 144 8.24 -34.81 -9.38
C GLN A 144 8.35 -33.31 -9.19
N LEU A 145 9.59 -32.79 -9.25
CA LEU A 145 9.87 -31.36 -9.12
C LEU A 145 9.26 -30.55 -10.28
N ILE A 146 9.36 -31.07 -11.51
CA ILE A 146 8.72 -30.49 -12.71
C ILE A 146 7.21 -30.46 -12.53
N ALA A 147 6.59 -31.56 -12.08
CA ALA A 147 5.15 -31.61 -11.85
C ALA A 147 4.70 -30.59 -10.78
N LYS A 148 5.43 -30.51 -9.66
CA LYS A 148 5.16 -29.54 -8.58
C LYS A 148 5.25 -28.10 -9.06
N ILE A 149 6.34 -27.74 -9.76
CA ILE A 149 6.55 -26.39 -10.29
C ILE A 149 5.50 -26.03 -11.36
N THR A 150 5.16 -26.98 -12.23
CA THR A 150 4.17 -26.76 -13.29
C THR A 150 2.77 -26.54 -12.72
N LYS A 151 2.38 -27.34 -11.72
CA LYS A 151 1.12 -27.16 -11.00
C LYS A 151 1.09 -25.80 -10.29
N LEU A 152 2.13 -25.47 -9.52
CA LEU A 152 2.23 -24.18 -8.84
C LEU A 152 2.14 -22.99 -9.81
N LYS A 153 2.83 -23.08 -10.95
CA LYS A 153 2.77 -22.06 -12.00
C LYS A 153 1.34 -21.88 -12.55
N GLN A 154 0.61 -22.97 -12.76
CA GLN A 154 -0.80 -22.92 -13.22
C GLN A 154 -1.72 -22.30 -12.17
N ASP A 155 -1.56 -22.69 -10.90
CA ASP A 155 -2.37 -22.17 -9.81
C ASP A 155 -2.14 -20.66 -9.60
N LEU A 156 -0.88 -20.21 -9.68
CA LEU A 156 -0.52 -18.79 -9.58
C LEU A 156 -1.01 -17.97 -10.78
N LEU A 157 -1.05 -18.56 -11.98
CA LEU A 157 -1.57 -17.90 -13.17
C LEU A 157 -3.05 -17.54 -13.00
N ALA A 158 -3.85 -18.37 -12.32
CA ALA A 158 -5.26 -18.07 -12.03
C ALA A 158 -5.44 -16.78 -11.21
N VAL A 159 -4.43 -16.43 -10.40
CA VAL A 159 -4.41 -15.19 -9.60
C VAL A 159 -3.59 -14.05 -10.19
N ASP A 160 -3.16 -14.17 -11.46
CA ASP A 160 -2.26 -13.22 -12.15
C ASP A 160 -0.90 -13.05 -11.43
N CYS A 161 -0.44 -14.05 -10.67
CA CYS A 161 0.84 -14.01 -9.95
C CYS A 161 1.94 -14.72 -10.74
N LYS A 162 3.11 -14.09 -10.86
CA LYS A 162 4.27 -14.65 -11.55
C LYS A 162 5.09 -15.58 -10.63
N LEU A 163 5.54 -16.72 -11.15
CA LEU A 163 6.46 -17.61 -10.43
C LEU A 163 7.93 -17.35 -10.84
N THR A 164 8.80 -17.20 -9.83
CA THR A 164 10.25 -17.23 -9.96
C THR A 164 10.79 -18.33 -9.05
N VAL A 165 11.61 -19.24 -9.59
CA VAL A 165 12.19 -20.37 -8.86
C VAL A 165 13.68 -20.14 -8.67
N ILE A 166 14.16 -20.28 -7.44
CA ILE A 166 15.58 -20.32 -7.10
C ILE A 166 15.91 -21.75 -6.68
N PHE A 167 16.73 -22.41 -7.49
CA PHE A 167 17.28 -23.71 -7.17
C PHE A 167 18.56 -23.57 -6.37
N VAL A 168 18.68 -24.33 -5.30
CA VAL A 168 19.88 -24.38 -4.46
C VAL A 168 20.54 -25.75 -4.62
N ALA A 169 21.78 -25.79 -5.10
CA ALA A 169 22.55 -27.03 -5.26
C ALA A 169 23.89 -26.97 -4.52
N ASN A 170 24.34 -28.12 -3.99
CA ASN A 170 25.65 -28.27 -3.35
C ASN A 170 26.65 -28.90 -4.33
N PHE A 171 27.79 -28.24 -4.57
CA PHE A 171 28.81 -28.71 -5.52
C PHE A 171 29.81 -29.73 -4.97
N GLU A 172 29.70 -30.19 -3.72
CA GLU A 172 30.59 -31.24 -3.19
C GLU A 172 30.56 -32.55 -4.02
N ASN A 173 29.55 -32.74 -4.87
CA ASN A 173 29.39 -33.87 -5.80
C ASN A 173 29.70 -33.54 -7.28
N SER A 174 30.40 -32.43 -7.58
CA SER A 174 30.60 -31.88 -8.95
C SER A 174 31.31 -32.81 -9.94
N GLY A 175 31.82 -33.96 -9.51
CA GLY A 175 32.42 -34.95 -10.40
C GLY A 175 31.43 -35.72 -11.27
N SER A 176 30.12 -35.69 -10.99
CA SER A 176 29.14 -36.58 -11.67
C SER A 176 27.87 -35.91 -12.22
N ILE A 177 27.49 -34.71 -11.77
CA ILE A 177 26.22 -34.07 -12.16
C ILE A 177 26.49 -32.74 -12.89
N ASP A 178 26.05 -32.67 -14.15
CA ASP A 178 26.02 -31.42 -14.93
C ASP A 178 24.74 -30.63 -14.59
N TYR A 179 24.86 -29.72 -13.61
CA TYR A 179 23.76 -28.88 -13.18
C TYR A 179 23.29 -27.91 -14.26
N ASP A 180 24.15 -27.48 -15.19
CA ASP A 180 23.76 -26.59 -16.28
C ASP A 180 22.84 -27.31 -17.27
N GLN A 181 23.18 -28.55 -17.64
CA GLN A 181 22.33 -29.38 -18.49
C GLN A 181 21.01 -29.75 -17.78
N GLN A 182 21.06 -30.04 -16.48
CA GLN A 182 19.85 -30.27 -15.68
C GLN A 182 18.95 -29.02 -15.68
N LEU A 183 19.52 -27.82 -15.53
CA LEU A 183 18.81 -26.55 -15.54
C LEU A 183 18.16 -26.26 -16.90
N ILE A 184 18.84 -26.58 -18.00
CA ILE A 184 18.30 -26.47 -19.36
C ILE A 184 17.08 -27.38 -19.54
N ASN A 185 17.17 -28.63 -19.08
CA ASN A 185 16.05 -29.57 -19.12
C ASN A 185 14.87 -29.07 -18.27
N LEU A 186 15.12 -28.65 -17.02
CA LEU A 186 14.08 -28.11 -16.15
C LEU A 186 13.39 -26.89 -16.76
N ARG A 187 14.13 -25.99 -17.41
CA ARG A 187 13.56 -24.83 -18.12
C ARG A 187 12.67 -25.25 -19.28
N ARG A 188 13.10 -26.25 -20.07
CA ARG A 188 12.34 -26.75 -21.21
C ARG A 188 11.01 -27.36 -20.74
N GLU A 189 11.05 -28.19 -19.72
CA GLU A 189 9.86 -28.92 -19.24
C GLU A 189 8.89 -28.02 -18.44
N THR A 190 9.40 -27.07 -17.64
CA THR A 190 8.53 -26.14 -16.87
C THR A 190 8.07 -24.91 -17.66
N GLY A 191 8.74 -24.63 -18.79
CA GLY A 191 8.52 -23.42 -19.58
C GLY A 191 8.81 -22.12 -18.82
N LEU A 192 9.72 -22.15 -17.84
CA LEU A 192 10.17 -20.97 -17.11
C LEU A 192 11.33 -20.29 -17.84
N SER A 193 11.29 -18.96 -17.96
CA SER A 193 12.32 -18.21 -18.69
C SER A 193 13.69 -18.27 -17.99
N LYS A 194 14.76 -18.36 -18.78
CA LYS A 194 16.15 -18.43 -18.31
C LYS A 194 16.56 -17.27 -17.40
N LEU A 195 16.07 -16.07 -17.68
CA LEU A 195 16.46 -14.84 -16.98
C LEU A 195 15.54 -14.50 -15.82
N THR A 196 14.24 -14.80 -15.90
CA THR A 196 13.27 -14.26 -14.93
C THR A 196 12.47 -15.31 -14.15
N GLY A 197 12.58 -16.58 -14.56
CA GLY A 197 11.74 -17.65 -14.02
C GLY A 197 12.50 -18.73 -13.25
N LEU A 198 13.77 -18.98 -13.58
CA LEU A 198 14.50 -20.12 -13.02
C LEU A 198 15.99 -19.81 -12.91
N LEU A 199 16.44 -19.69 -11.66
CA LEU A 199 17.79 -19.30 -11.25
C LEU A 199 18.45 -20.44 -10.47
N LEU A 200 19.77 -20.51 -10.54
CA LEU A 200 20.56 -21.53 -9.85
C LEU A 200 21.54 -20.83 -8.92
N LEU A 201 21.49 -21.21 -7.65
CA LEU A 201 22.40 -20.81 -6.60
C LEU A 201 23.24 -22.03 -6.23
N LEU A 202 24.53 -21.92 -6.48
CA LEU A 202 25.50 -22.96 -6.27
C LEU A 202 26.23 -22.66 -4.97
N HIS A 203 26.25 -23.59 -4.03
CA HIS A 203 26.99 -23.42 -2.79
C HIS A 203 27.99 -24.54 -2.55
N ASN A 204 29.06 -24.21 -1.84
CA ASN A 204 30.03 -25.15 -1.29
C ASN A 204 30.05 -24.94 0.23
N ASN A 205 29.85 -26.02 1.00
CA ASN A 205 29.79 -25.93 2.47
C ASN A 205 31.11 -25.42 3.08
N ASN A 206 32.21 -25.46 2.34
CA ASN A 206 33.54 -25.08 2.80
C ASN A 206 33.89 -23.59 2.63
N SER A 207 33.05 -22.77 1.97
CA SER A 207 33.34 -21.34 1.75
C SER A 207 32.13 -20.43 1.97
N THR A 208 32.01 -19.90 3.18
CA THR A 208 30.96 -18.95 3.57
C THR A 208 31.02 -17.61 2.81
N LYS A 209 32.22 -17.20 2.36
CA LYS A 209 32.41 -15.95 1.60
C LYS A 209 31.84 -16.00 0.18
N SER A 210 31.76 -17.18 -0.45
CA SER A 210 31.12 -17.32 -1.77
C SER A 210 29.60 -17.16 -1.64
N ILE A 211 29.01 -17.80 -0.63
CA ILE A 211 27.56 -17.84 -0.40
C ILE A 211 26.98 -16.42 -0.25
N ASP A 212 27.64 -15.55 0.53
CA ASP A 212 27.19 -14.17 0.75
C ASP A 212 27.11 -13.39 -0.57
N LYS A 213 28.18 -13.41 -1.36
CA LYS A 213 28.24 -12.72 -2.66
C LYS A 213 27.24 -13.29 -3.68
N ASP A 214 27.10 -14.60 -3.75
CA ASP A 214 26.21 -15.25 -4.74
C ASP A 214 24.73 -14.99 -4.39
N CYS A 215 24.37 -15.03 -3.11
CA CYS A 215 23.03 -14.64 -2.64
C CYS A 215 22.74 -13.17 -2.96
N GLU A 216 23.68 -12.27 -2.70
CA GLU A 216 23.56 -10.85 -3.02
C GLU A 216 23.28 -10.63 -4.50
N MET A 217 24.08 -11.25 -5.37
CA MET A 217 23.98 -11.12 -6.82
C MET A 217 22.64 -11.63 -7.33
N ILE A 218 22.17 -12.79 -6.85
CA ILE A 218 20.87 -13.35 -7.26
C ILE A 218 19.72 -12.46 -6.80
N VAL A 219 19.69 -12.05 -5.53
CA VAL A 219 18.60 -11.20 -5.02
C VAL A 219 18.58 -9.85 -5.75
N ASN A 220 19.74 -9.23 -5.98
CA ASN A 220 19.83 -7.98 -6.73
C ASN A 220 19.40 -8.15 -8.19
N SER A 221 19.75 -9.26 -8.85
CA SER A 221 19.32 -9.55 -10.22
C SER A 221 17.79 -9.70 -10.30
N ILE A 222 17.18 -10.43 -9.37
CA ILE A 222 15.71 -10.61 -9.33
C ILE A 222 15.02 -9.26 -9.10
N LEU A 223 15.36 -8.60 -8.00
CA LEU A 223 14.63 -7.44 -7.52
C LEU A 223 14.91 -6.20 -8.39
N ASN A 224 16.18 -5.88 -8.69
CA ASN A 224 16.49 -4.64 -9.40
C ASN A 224 16.35 -4.72 -10.92
N THR A 225 16.51 -5.91 -11.51
CA THR A 225 16.49 -6.07 -12.98
C THR A 225 15.15 -6.63 -13.46
N HIS A 226 14.68 -7.73 -12.89
CA HIS A 226 13.56 -8.48 -13.47
C HIS A 226 12.20 -8.02 -12.96
N PHE A 227 12.12 -7.68 -11.68
CA PHE A 227 10.84 -7.42 -11.04
C PHE A 227 10.27 -6.04 -11.35
N LYS A 228 11.11 -5.06 -11.68
CA LYS A 228 10.66 -3.71 -12.07
C LYS A 228 9.64 -3.72 -13.21
N GLN A 229 9.91 -4.46 -14.28
CA GLN A 229 8.99 -4.55 -15.43
C GLN A 229 7.75 -5.39 -15.08
N SER A 230 7.95 -6.53 -14.42
CA SER A 230 6.84 -7.43 -14.05
C SER A 230 5.85 -6.79 -13.07
N SER A 231 6.33 -6.00 -12.11
CA SER A 231 5.46 -5.25 -11.21
C SER A 231 4.68 -4.17 -11.97
N HIS A 232 5.35 -3.45 -12.88
CA HIS A 232 4.70 -2.39 -13.66
C HIS A 232 3.55 -2.94 -14.51
N GLU A 233 3.76 -4.07 -15.20
CA GLU A 233 2.72 -4.72 -16.01
C GLU A 233 1.52 -5.17 -15.15
N TYR A 234 1.79 -5.79 -14.00
CA TYR A 234 0.74 -6.25 -13.07
C TYR A 234 -0.15 -5.10 -12.60
N TYR A 235 0.44 -4.03 -12.06
CA TYR A 235 -0.34 -2.89 -11.56
C TYR A 235 -0.97 -2.05 -12.69
N SER A 236 -0.37 -2.01 -13.89
CA SER A 236 -0.97 -1.38 -15.06
C SER A 236 -2.27 -2.06 -15.49
N GLN A 237 -2.32 -3.40 -15.45
CA GLN A 237 -3.55 -4.14 -15.75
C GLN A 237 -4.65 -3.86 -14.73
N ILE A 238 -4.30 -3.74 -13.44
CA ILE A 238 -5.24 -3.35 -12.39
C ILE A 238 -5.76 -1.94 -12.64
N GLU A 239 -4.88 -0.99 -12.93
CA GLU A 239 -5.24 0.39 -13.24
C GLU A 239 -6.17 0.47 -14.45
N TYR A 240 -5.86 -0.27 -15.52
CA TYR A 240 -6.70 -0.37 -16.71
C TYR A 240 -8.11 -0.88 -16.39
N LYS A 241 -8.23 -1.95 -15.59
CA LYS A 241 -9.52 -2.48 -15.12
C LYS A 241 -10.29 -1.44 -14.28
N LEU A 242 -9.61 -0.62 -13.49
CA LEU A 242 -10.24 0.48 -12.73
C LEU A 242 -10.75 1.60 -13.64
N LYS A 243 -9.95 2.01 -14.64
CA LYS A 243 -10.34 3.03 -15.63
C LYS A 243 -11.58 2.63 -16.44
N GLN A 244 -11.69 1.35 -16.83
CA GLN A 244 -12.88 0.84 -17.52
C GLN A 244 -14.14 0.88 -16.67
N ARG A 245 -14.03 0.67 -15.35
CA ARG A 245 -15.16 0.70 -14.42
C ARG A 245 -15.66 2.10 -14.12
N ASN A 246 -14.85 3.14 -14.34
CA ASN A 246 -15.23 4.52 -14.12
C ASN A 246 -16.37 5.00 -15.04
N LYS A 247 -16.70 4.23 -16.09
CA LYS A 247 -17.80 4.52 -17.03
C LYS A 247 -19.07 3.70 -16.77
N LYS A 248 -19.08 2.83 -15.76
CA LYS A 248 -20.22 1.95 -15.46
C LYS A 248 -21.01 2.48 -14.28
N TYR A 249 -22.29 2.74 -14.51
CA TYR A 249 -23.25 3.07 -13.45
C TYR A 249 -23.81 1.78 -12.86
N TYR A 250 -23.85 1.73 -11.54
CA TYR A 250 -24.56 0.69 -10.80
C TYR A 250 -25.73 1.36 -10.09
N SER A 251 -26.95 0.89 -10.39
CA SER A 251 -28.14 1.25 -9.65
C SER A 251 -28.48 0.12 -8.69
N LEU A 252 -28.85 0.47 -7.46
CA LEU A 252 -29.50 -0.43 -6.53
C LEU A 252 -31.00 -0.28 -6.68
N THR A 253 -31.76 -1.36 -6.56
CA THR A 253 -33.22 -1.26 -6.55
C THR A 253 -33.71 -0.80 -5.19
N SER A 254 -34.83 -0.08 -5.11
CA SER A 254 -35.40 0.36 -3.83
C SER A 254 -35.62 -0.84 -2.88
N SER A 255 -36.05 -1.99 -3.42
CA SER A 255 -36.16 -3.25 -2.66
C SER A 255 -34.86 -3.72 -2.00
N ASP A 256 -33.70 -3.38 -2.55
CA ASP A 256 -32.40 -3.74 -1.96
C ASP A 256 -32.03 -2.87 -0.76
N ILE A 257 -32.61 -1.66 -0.64
CA ILE A 257 -32.22 -0.66 0.38
C ILE A 257 -33.34 -0.43 1.40
N ASN A 258 -34.60 -0.80 1.12
CA ASN A 258 -35.77 -0.54 1.97
C ASN A 258 -35.67 -1.05 3.42
N HIS A 259 -34.74 -1.94 3.75
CA HIS A 259 -34.51 -2.45 5.10
C HIS A 259 -33.43 -1.68 5.89
N ILE A 260 -32.79 -0.70 5.24
CA ILE A 260 -31.72 0.12 5.82
C ILE A 260 -32.27 1.53 6.03
N ASP A 261 -32.25 1.98 7.27
CA ASP A 261 -32.54 3.35 7.63
C ASP A 261 -31.33 4.23 7.27
N THR A 262 -31.37 4.86 6.10
CA THR A 262 -30.31 5.74 5.59
C THR A 262 -30.91 6.98 4.95
N SER A 263 -30.41 8.16 5.35
CA SER A 263 -30.72 9.43 4.67
C SER A 263 -29.69 9.76 3.58
N ILE A 264 -28.65 8.93 3.43
CA ILE A 264 -27.56 9.16 2.47
C ILE A 264 -27.98 8.60 1.12
N GLU A 265 -28.26 9.50 0.17
CA GLU A 265 -28.56 9.10 -1.20
C GLU A 265 -27.30 8.63 -1.94
N LEU A 266 -27.36 7.44 -2.55
CA LEU A 266 -26.28 6.94 -3.40
C LEU A 266 -26.31 7.65 -4.76
N THR A 267 -25.38 8.59 -4.97
CA THR A 267 -25.21 9.28 -6.25
C THR A 267 -24.05 8.69 -7.06
N PRO A 268 -24.01 8.90 -8.40
CA PRO A 268 -22.88 8.45 -9.23
C PRO A 268 -21.50 8.93 -8.74
N LYS A 269 -21.47 10.09 -8.07
CA LYS A 269 -20.26 10.68 -7.51
C LYS A 269 -19.57 9.79 -6.47
N PHE A 270 -20.30 8.92 -5.77
CA PHE A 270 -19.70 7.96 -4.84
C PHE A 270 -18.81 6.96 -5.57
N LEU A 271 -19.26 6.45 -6.73
CA LEU A 271 -18.49 5.52 -7.54
C LEU A 271 -17.29 6.17 -8.21
N GLU A 272 -17.48 7.38 -8.74
CA GLU A 272 -16.39 8.18 -9.31
C GLU A 272 -15.30 8.43 -8.26
N THR A 273 -15.70 8.90 -7.07
CA THR A 273 -14.80 9.13 -5.93
C THR A 273 -14.07 7.84 -5.56
N ARG A 274 -14.80 6.73 -5.40
CA ARG A 274 -14.21 5.42 -5.12
C ARG A 274 -13.17 5.01 -6.16
N ASN A 275 -13.48 5.16 -7.45
CA ASN A 275 -12.55 4.80 -8.53
C ASN A 275 -11.34 5.72 -8.58
N LEU A 276 -11.49 7.01 -8.27
CA LEU A 276 -10.38 7.96 -8.18
C LEU A 276 -9.44 7.62 -7.02
N ILE A 277 -9.97 7.30 -5.84
CA ILE A 277 -9.16 6.84 -4.68
C ILE A 277 -8.36 5.61 -5.09
N LYS A 278 -9.02 4.59 -5.65
CA LYS A 278 -8.35 3.36 -6.08
C LYS A 278 -7.26 3.60 -7.12
N GLN A 279 -7.51 4.46 -8.10
CA GLN A 279 -6.50 4.82 -9.11
C GLN A 279 -5.32 5.54 -8.47
N GLY A 280 -5.56 6.52 -7.60
CA GLY A 280 -4.51 7.22 -6.86
C GLY A 280 -3.65 6.26 -6.04
N ILE A 281 -4.26 5.30 -5.35
CA ILE A 281 -3.55 4.27 -4.57
C ILE A 281 -2.76 3.31 -5.47
N ILE A 282 -3.34 2.79 -6.56
CA ILE A 282 -2.64 1.89 -7.50
C ILE A 282 -1.46 2.61 -8.19
N GLN A 283 -1.57 3.90 -8.44
CA GLN A 283 -0.46 4.70 -8.98
C GLN A 283 0.77 4.71 -8.07
N GLN A 284 0.63 4.55 -6.75
CA GLN A 284 1.79 4.44 -5.85
C GLN A 284 2.53 3.11 -6.04
N PHE A 285 1.82 2.01 -6.29
CA PHE A 285 2.44 0.73 -6.63
C PHE A 285 3.09 0.75 -8.02
N LEU A 286 2.50 1.49 -8.96
CA LEU A 286 2.97 1.59 -10.34
C LEU A 286 4.24 2.44 -10.47
N ASN A 287 4.26 3.58 -9.78
CA ASN A 287 5.31 4.60 -9.84
C ASN A 287 5.80 4.97 -8.42
N PRO A 288 6.38 4.03 -7.66
CA PRO A 288 6.72 4.25 -6.25
C PRO A 288 7.73 5.35 -5.98
N HIS A 289 8.57 5.68 -6.97
CA HIS A 289 9.57 6.74 -6.90
C HIS A 289 9.05 8.10 -7.41
N ASN A 290 7.83 8.15 -7.93
CA ASN A 290 7.23 9.39 -8.44
C ASN A 290 5.74 9.44 -8.12
N LEU A 291 5.42 10.00 -6.95
CA LEU A 291 4.06 10.06 -6.43
C LEU A 291 3.24 11.23 -6.99
N GLU A 292 3.75 11.99 -7.97
CA GLU A 292 3.07 13.19 -8.49
C GLU A 292 1.70 12.85 -9.11
N GLN A 293 1.62 11.80 -9.93
CA GLN A 293 0.36 11.39 -10.55
C GLN A 293 -0.63 10.82 -9.53
N SER A 294 -0.13 10.06 -8.55
CA SER A 294 -0.94 9.57 -7.44
C SER A 294 -1.55 10.73 -6.66
N ASN A 295 -0.73 11.73 -6.29
CA ASN A 295 -1.18 12.92 -5.56
C ASN A 295 -2.26 13.69 -6.31
N LYS A 296 -2.10 13.91 -7.62
CA LYS A 296 -3.12 14.59 -8.45
C LYS A 296 -4.47 13.87 -8.37
N LEU A 297 -4.48 12.55 -8.52
CA LEU A 297 -5.71 11.74 -8.44
C LEU A 297 -6.32 11.76 -7.04
N LEU A 298 -5.49 11.63 -6.00
CA LEU A 298 -5.96 11.66 -4.61
C LEU A 298 -6.49 13.04 -4.21
N GLU A 299 -5.92 14.14 -4.70
CA GLU A 299 -6.46 15.48 -4.48
C GLU A 299 -7.85 15.65 -5.10
N ILE A 300 -8.06 15.17 -6.32
CA ILE A 300 -9.37 15.20 -6.98
C ILE A 300 -10.37 14.34 -6.19
N ALA A 301 -9.96 13.14 -5.78
CA ALA A 301 -10.77 12.25 -4.97
C ALA A 301 -11.15 12.88 -3.61
N TYR A 302 -10.19 13.54 -2.97
CA TYR A 302 -10.37 14.26 -1.70
C TYR A 302 -11.42 15.36 -1.83
N GLN A 303 -11.31 16.22 -2.85
CA GLN A 303 -12.29 17.28 -3.09
C GLN A 303 -13.68 16.73 -3.42
N SER A 304 -13.73 15.62 -4.17
CA SER A 304 -14.99 14.93 -4.47
C SER A 304 -15.66 14.41 -3.19
N LEU A 305 -14.89 13.81 -2.27
CA LEU A 305 -15.40 13.32 -0.98
C LEU A 305 -15.86 14.46 -0.05
N ILE A 306 -15.13 15.57 -0.01
CA ILE A 306 -15.57 16.77 0.71
C ILE A 306 -16.91 17.26 0.16
N THR A 307 -17.09 17.26 -1.16
CA THR A 307 -18.37 17.66 -1.76
C THR A 307 -19.50 16.71 -1.38
N ILE A 308 -19.25 15.40 -1.39
CA ILE A 308 -20.25 14.39 -0.95
C ILE A 308 -20.65 14.66 0.50
N LEU A 309 -19.68 14.86 1.40
CA LEU A 309 -19.97 15.16 2.79
C LEU A 309 -20.77 16.45 2.93
N ASN A 310 -20.37 17.54 2.27
CA ASN A 310 -21.12 18.79 2.29
C ASN A 310 -22.57 18.60 1.84
N SER A 311 -22.83 17.83 0.77
CA SER A 311 -24.22 17.55 0.34
C SER A 311 -25.03 16.79 1.39
N ILE A 312 -24.40 15.87 2.13
CA ILE A 312 -25.03 15.10 3.20
C ILE A 312 -25.39 16.02 4.39
N TYR A 313 -24.47 16.90 4.80
CA TYR A 313 -24.71 17.83 5.92
C TYR A 313 -25.72 18.94 5.56
N VAL A 314 -25.61 19.55 4.37
CA VAL A 314 -26.53 20.61 3.91
C VAL A 314 -27.93 20.07 3.64
N GLY A 315 -28.04 18.87 3.04
CA GLY A 315 -29.34 18.22 2.81
C GLY A 315 -30.12 17.98 4.10
N ASN A 316 -29.44 17.66 5.20
CA ASN A 316 -30.07 17.43 6.49
C ASN A 316 -30.43 18.71 7.25
N ASP A 317 -29.81 19.85 6.95
CA ASP A 317 -30.18 21.14 7.55
C ASP A 317 -31.52 21.66 7.04
N ASN A 318 -31.73 21.55 5.72
CA ASN A 318 -32.95 22.04 5.09
C ASN A 318 -34.20 21.27 5.55
N ASN A 319 -34.04 19.99 5.94
CA ASN A 319 -35.12 19.16 6.45
C ASN A 319 -35.44 19.38 7.94
N ASN A 320 -34.55 20.01 8.71
CA ASN A 320 -34.69 20.22 10.16
C ASN A 320 -35.19 21.63 10.54
N ASN A 321 -35.75 22.39 9.59
CA ASN A 321 -36.34 23.72 9.84
C ASN A 321 -37.63 23.71 10.70
N ASN A 322 -38.06 22.56 11.22
CA ASN A 322 -39.09 22.49 12.25
C ASN A 322 -38.45 22.43 13.64
N ASN A 323 -38.32 23.62 14.26
CA ASN A 323 -38.20 23.89 15.70
C ASN A 323 -37.93 22.66 16.59
N ASN A 324 -36.66 22.38 16.88
CA ASN A 324 -36.21 22.00 18.22
C ASN A 324 -34.67 22.06 18.31
N ASN A 325 -34.19 22.83 19.28
CA ASN A 325 -32.78 23.11 19.60
C ASN A 325 -31.99 21.89 20.11
N ASN A 326 -32.01 20.77 19.41
CA ASN A 326 -31.17 19.62 19.70
C ASN A 326 -30.33 19.26 18.47
N ASN A 327 -29.21 19.97 18.29
CA ASN A 327 -28.19 19.73 17.26
C ASN A 327 -27.59 18.29 17.29
N ASN A 328 -27.92 17.49 18.31
CA ASN A 328 -27.38 16.16 18.54
C ASN A 328 -28.02 15.04 17.69
N ASN A 329 -29.09 15.30 16.93
CA ASN A 329 -29.82 14.28 16.15
C ASN A 329 -29.78 14.49 14.62
N ARG A 330 -28.76 15.20 14.09
CA ARG A 330 -28.62 15.52 12.64
C ARG A 330 -28.45 14.29 11.73
N PHE A 331 -28.05 13.15 12.30
CA PHE A 331 -28.08 11.82 11.68
C PHE A 331 -28.60 10.85 12.74
N SER A 332 -29.83 10.37 12.59
CA SER A 332 -30.47 9.53 13.63
C SER A 332 -30.10 8.06 13.48
N SER A 333 -29.89 7.57 12.26
CA SER A 333 -29.57 6.16 12.04
C SER A 333 -28.14 5.82 12.44
N SER A 334 -27.96 4.62 13.01
CA SER A 334 -26.63 4.09 13.33
C SER A 334 -25.81 3.84 12.07
N HIS A 335 -26.48 3.52 10.95
CA HIS A 335 -25.88 3.33 9.64
C HIS A 335 -25.18 4.60 9.14
N ASP A 336 -25.88 5.72 9.11
CA ASP A 336 -25.35 6.98 8.59
C ASP A 336 -24.15 7.46 9.41
N LYS A 337 -24.22 7.32 10.74
CA LYS A 337 -23.08 7.59 11.64
C LYS A 337 -21.86 6.73 11.29
N LYS A 338 -22.05 5.43 11.02
CA LYS A 338 -20.98 4.52 10.60
C LYS A 338 -20.36 4.97 9.28
N ILE A 339 -21.18 5.27 8.27
CA ILE A 339 -20.72 5.69 6.94
C ILE A 339 -20.00 7.04 6.99
N ILE A 340 -20.52 8.02 7.71
CA ILE A 340 -19.87 9.33 7.87
C ILE A 340 -18.52 9.18 8.57
N LYS A 341 -18.42 8.33 9.60
CA LYS A 341 -17.13 8.02 10.24
C LYS A 341 -16.15 7.40 9.25
N GLN A 342 -16.61 6.49 8.39
CA GLN A 342 -15.77 5.92 7.32
C GLN A 342 -15.29 6.97 6.32
N PHE A 343 -16.14 7.94 5.94
CA PHE A 343 -15.74 9.02 5.03
C PHE A 343 -14.69 9.95 5.65
N ARG A 344 -14.86 10.31 6.93
CA ARG A 344 -13.86 11.08 7.66
C ARG A 344 -12.53 10.34 7.72
N ASN A 345 -12.57 9.07 8.11
CA ASN A 345 -11.36 8.25 8.12
C ASN A 345 -10.71 8.21 6.72
N LEU A 346 -11.47 8.06 5.64
CA LEU A 346 -10.92 8.11 4.28
C LEU A 346 -10.34 9.48 3.90
N LEU A 347 -10.91 10.60 4.35
CA LEU A 347 -10.31 11.93 4.16
C LEU A 347 -8.94 12.02 4.83
N ASP A 348 -8.84 11.57 6.08
CA ASP A 348 -7.60 11.57 6.85
C ASP A 348 -6.55 10.69 6.17
N ILE A 349 -6.93 9.50 5.70
CA ILE A 349 -6.05 8.62 4.94
C ILE A 349 -5.59 9.28 3.63
N MET A 350 -6.49 9.89 2.84
CA MET A 350 -6.08 10.58 1.61
C MET A 350 -5.15 11.76 1.90
N ALA A 351 -5.45 12.56 2.91
CA ALA A 351 -4.61 13.68 3.34
C ALA A 351 -3.21 13.19 3.73
N PHE A 352 -3.14 12.08 4.48
CA PHE A 352 -1.87 11.43 4.83
C PHE A 352 -1.05 11.06 3.58
N HIS A 353 -1.66 10.37 2.62
CA HIS A 353 -0.98 9.98 1.37
C HIS A 353 -0.55 11.18 0.53
N ILE A 354 -1.38 12.22 0.43
CA ILE A 354 -1.06 13.46 -0.30
C ILE A 354 0.14 14.17 0.33
N VAL A 355 0.13 14.33 1.67
CA VAL A 355 1.21 14.97 2.42
C VAL A 355 2.50 14.16 2.27
N ARG A 356 2.44 12.83 2.45
CA ARG A 356 3.57 11.93 2.22
C ARG A 356 4.12 12.06 0.80
N GLY A 357 3.24 12.08 -0.21
CA GLY A 357 3.65 12.23 -1.60
C GLY A 357 4.33 13.58 -1.88
N TYR A 358 3.88 14.66 -1.26
CA TYR A 358 4.55 15.96 -1.41
C TYR A 358 5.91 16.01 -0.73
N LEU A 359 6.06 15.36 0.43
CA LEU A 359 7.36 15.19 1.06
C LEU A 359 8.29 14.35 0.18
N SER A 360 7.77 13.33 -0.51
CA SER A 360 8.56 12.45 -1.36
C SER A 360 9.04 13.11 -2.67
N ILE A 361 8.27 14.05 -3.23
CA ILE A 361 8.70 14.85 -4.39
C ILE A 361 9.44 16.14 -3.99
N GLU A 362 9.83 16.24 -2.72
CA GLU A 362 10.63 17.33 -2.15
C GLU A 362 9.94 18.71 -2.19
N GLU A 363 8.61 18.73 -2.01
CA GLU A 363 7.78 19.93 -1.85
C GLU A 363 7.21 20.07 -0.43
N PRO A 364 8.04 20.21 0.63
CA PRO A 364 7.59 20.18 2.02
C PRO A 364 6.65 21.34 2.39
N LEU A 365 6.85 22.53 1.82
CA LEU A 365 5.93 23.67 2.03
C LEU A 365 4.51 23.36 1.53
N LYS A 366 4.41 22.66 0.40
CA LYS A 366 3.12 22.27 -0.16
C LYS A 366 2.50 21.14 0.65
N ALA A 367 3.30 20.20 1.15
CA ALA A 367 2.86 19.17 2.08
C ALA A 367 2.19 19.79 3.33
N LEU A 368 2.87 20.76 3.98
CA LEU A 368 2.34 21.45 5.16
C LEU A 368 1.07 22.24 4.85
N LYS A 369 1.03 22.96 3.71
CA LYS A 369 -0.19 23.64 3.26
C LYS A 369 -1.35 22.67 3.05
N LYS A 370 -1.11 21.51 2.44
CA LYS A 370 -2.14 20.48 2.20
C LYS A 370 -2.67 19.90 3.52
N HIS A 371 -1.79 19.68 4.51
CA HIS A 371 -2.21 19.29 5.86
C HIS A 371 -3.09 20.36 6.53
N GLN A 372 -2.68 21.62 6.50
CA GLN A 372 -3.47 22.72 7.05
C GLN A 372 -4.83 22.85 6.33
N THR A 373 -4.84 22.75 5.00
CA THR A 373 -6.07 22.75 4.20
C THR A 373 -6.99 21.58 4.57
N HIS A 374 -6.44 20.40 4.88
CA HIS A 374 -7.22 19.27 5.34
C HIS A 374 -7.94 19.58 6.65
N ILE A 375 -7.24 20.12 7.66
CA ILE A 375 -7.84 20.53 8.94
C ILE A 375 -8.97 21.55 8.73
N LEU A 376 -8.71 22.59 7.94
CA LEU A 376 -9.69 23.64 7.67
C LEU A 376 -10.94 23.10 6.95
N ASN A 377 -10.75 22.26 5.93
CA ASN A 377 -11.85 21.68 5.18
C ASN A 377 -12.72 20.77 6.05
N VAL A 378 -12.11 19.87 6.83
CA VAL A 378 -12.86 18.96 7.71
C VAL A 378 -13.65 19.76 8.74
N LYS A 379 -13.01 20.75 9.42
CA LYS A 379 -13.71 21.62 10.38
C LYS A 379 -14.85 22.42 9.75
N SER A 380 -14.70 22.88 8.50
CA SER A 380 -15.77 23.62 7.82
C SER A 380 -16.99 22.75 7.49
N VAL A 381 -16.78 21.47 7.21
CA VAL A 381 -17.85 20.53 6.84
C VAL A 381 -18.51 19.94 8.08
N ILE A 382 -17.69 19.64 9.09
CA ILE A 382 -18.07 18.94 10.32
C ILE A 382 -18.07 19.97 11.45
N ASN A 383 -19.21 20.63 11.61
CA ASN A 383 -19.45 21.57 12.71
C ASN A 383 -19.67 20.78 14.00
N GLU A 384 -18.62 20.14 14.54
CA GLU A 384 -18.66 19.37 15.78
C GLU A 384 -18.25 20.21 16.99
N ASP A 385 -18.93 19.97 18.12
CA ASP A 385 -18.66 20.62 19.40
C ASP A 385 -17.16 20.56 19.79
N SER A 386 -16.72 21.64 20.44
CA SER A 386 -15.32 21.99 20.71
C SER A 386 -14.46 20.89 21.38
N THR A 387 -15.06 19.97 22.14
CA THR A 387 -14.32 18.94 22.89
C THR A 387 -13.92 17.73 22.04
N HIS A 388 -14.82 17.22 21.20
CA HIS A 388 -14.52 16.10 20.29
C HIS A 388 -13.65 16.54 19.09
N SER A 389 -13.84 17.77 18.63
CA SER A 389 -13.01 18.37 17.57
C SER A 389 -11.55 18.57 18.00
N SER A 390 -11.30 18.87 19.28
CA SER A 390 -9.94 19.05 19.83
C SER A 390 -9.12 17.75 19.82
N ASN A 391 -9.74 16.59 20.11
CA ASN A 391 -9.04 15.31 20.08
C ASN A 391 -8.67 14.91 18.63
N TRP A 392 -9.59 15.07 17.68
CA TRP A 392 -9.30 14.75 16.27
C TRP A 392 -8.18 15.61 15.70
N GLU A 393 -8.19 16.92 15.96
CA GLU A 393 -7.12 17.81 15.50
C GLU A 393 -5.76 17.44 16.10
N SER A 394 -5.73 17.04 17.38
CA SER A 394 -4.52 16.54 18.04
C SER A 394 -3.96 15.31 17.31
N ILE A 395 -4.82 14.35 16.94
CA ILE A 395 -4.45 13.18 16.14
C ILE A 395 -3.88 13.62 14.78
N GLN A 396 -4.42 14.67 14.15
CA GLN A 396 -3.92 15.17 12.88
C GLN A 396 -2.49 15.74 12.97
N TYR A 397 -2.19 16.46 14.06
CA TYR A 397 -0.85 16.97 14.31
C TYR A 397 0.12 15.88 14.75
N GLU A 398 -0.35 14.89 15.52
CA GLU A 398 0.44 13.75 15.98
C GLU A 398 0.99 12.94 14.81
N TRP A 399 0.14 12.54 13.85
CA TRP A 399 0.64 11.77 12.70
C TRP A 399 1.55 12.61 11.80
N LEU A 400 1.30 13.92 11.66
CA LEU A 400 2.18 14.79 10.89
C LEU A 400 3.57 14.85 11.53
N ALA A 401 3.65 15.04 12.85
CA ALA A 401 4.91 15.07 13.59
C ALA A 401 5.67 13.74 13.45
N GLN A 402 4.99 12.61 13.62
CA GLN A 402 5.57 11.28 13.41
C GLN A 402 6.07 11.12 11.97
N LEU A 403 5.29 11.54 10.96
CA LEU A 403 5.73 11.45 9.57
C LEU A 403 6.98 12.29 9.32
N MET A 404 6.99 13.53 9.80
CA MET A 404 8.13 14.44 9.67
C MET A 404 9.39 13.91 10.36
N SER A 405 9.26 13.19 11.48
CA SER A 405 10.41 12.55 12.14
C SER A 405 11.05 11.44 11.30
N LEU A 406 10.31 10.83 10.37
CA LEU A 406 10.80 9.79 9.47
C LEU A 406 11.46 10.37 8.21
N VAL A 407 11.12 11.61 7.83
CA VAL A 407 11.64 12.27 6.63
C VAL A 407 13.05 12.81 6.90
N PRO A 408 14.02 12.62 5.96
CA PRO A 408 15.36 13.16 6.12
C PRO A 408 15.37 14.67 6.39
N TYR A 409 16.10 15.09 7.43
CA TYR A 409 16.17 16.48 7.87
C TYR A 409 16.56 17.46 6.75
N SER A 410 17.38 17.03 5.79
CA SER A 410 17.78 17.84 4.63
C SER A 410 16.61 18.31 3.76
N LEU A 411 15.51 17.54 3.70
CA LEU A 411 14.28 17.95 3.01
C LEU A 411 13.53 19.02 3.82
N ILE A 412 13.56 18.90 5.14
CA ILE A 412 12.87 19.79 6.07
C ILE A 412 13.61 21.14 6.18
N THR A 413 14.94 21.17 6.14
CA THR A 413 15.73 22.42 6.25
C THR A 413 15.50 23.42 5.13
N SER A 414 14.97 22.98 3.98
CA SER A 414 14.54 23.88 2.90
C SER A 414 13.44 24.87 3.35
N LEU A 415 12.69 24.52 4.41
CA LEU A 415 11.71 25.38 5.08
C LEU A 415 12.36 26.52 5.86
N ASN A 416 13.50 26.23 6.51
CA ASN A 416 14.23 27.19 7.34
C ASN A 416 15.05 28.16 6.49
N SER A 417 15.56 27.72 5.33
CA SER A 417 16.27 28.61 4.41
C SER A 417 15.33 29.60 3.72
N THR A 418 14.09 29.21 3.38
CA THR A 418 13.11 30.17 2.81
C THR A 418 12.64 31.21 3.82
N SER A 419 12.47 30.85 5.10
CA SER A 419 12.16 31.84 6.15
C SER A 419 13.33 32.79 6.41
N LEU A 420 14.58 32.31 6.39
CA LEU A 420 15.80 33.14 6.46
C LEU A 420 15.97 34.07 5.24
N ILE A 421 15.62 33.61 4.04
CA ILE A 421 15.65 34.44 2.81
C ILE A 421 14.56 35.52 2.86
N ASN A 422 13.36 35.19 3.35
CA ASN A 422 12.29 36.17 3.53
C ASN A 422 12.62 37.17 4.65
N GLN A 423 13.28 36.73 5.73
CA GLN A 423 13.83 37.63 6.75
C GLN A 423 14.90 38.56 6.16
N LYS A 424 15.83 38.05 5.34
CA LYS A 424 16.84 38.88 4.65
C LYS A 424 16.22 39.89 3.68
N LYS A 425 15.16 39.52 2.95
CA LYS A 425 14.40 40.45 2.11
C LYS A 425 13.69 41.53 2.93
N SER A 426 13.06 41.15 4.05
CA SER A 426 12.41 42.11 4.95
C SER A 426 13.42 43.04 5.65
N SER A 427 14.63 42.57 5.98
CA SER A 427 15.69 43.41 6.51
C SER A 427 16.30 44.34 5.45
N SER A 428 16.38 43.92 4.18
CA SER A 428 16.83 44.79 3.08
C SER A 428 15.79 45.87 2.68
N LEU A 429 14.53 45.69 3.08
CA LEU A 429 13.45 46.64 2.87
C LEU A 429 13.25 47.62 4.06
N SER A 430 14.09 47.52 5.11
CA SER A 430 13.93 48.29 6.35
C SER A 430 14.80 49.57 6.47
N VAL A 431 15.41 50.04 5.37
CA VAL A 431 16.06 51.35 5.31
C VAL A 431 15.22 52.31 4.45
N SER A 432 14.07 52.75 4.97
CA SER A 432 13.55 54.11 4.82
C SER A 432 12.16 54.28 5.44
N SER A 433 12.15 55.06 6.53
CA SER A 433 11.08 55.91 7.08
C SER A 433 9.95 55.32 7.94
N PRO A 434 9.44 56.10 8.94
CA PRO A 434 8.68 55.59 10.08
C PRO A 434 7.21 56.07 10.13
N SER A 435 6.30 55.29 10.73
CA SER A 435 5.32 55.70 11.77
C SER A 435 4.16 54.69 11.99
N SER A 436 3.90 54.43 13.28
CA SER A 436 2.67 53.90 13.94
C SER A 436 2.00 52.60 13.44
N ARG A 437 2.21 51.46 14.14
CA ARG A 437 1.31 50.80 15.15
C ARG A 437 -0.06 50.37 14.56
N LEU A 438 -0.50 49.10 14.61
CA LEU A 438 -0.47 48.12 15.70
C LEU A 438 -0.19 46.68 15.23
N SER A 439 0.50 45.98 16.12
CA SER A 439 0.88 44.57 16.11
C SER A 439 -0.21 43.65 16.67
N VAL A 440 -0.38 42.47 16.07
CA VAL A 440 -0.50 41.19 16.81
C VAL A 440 0.35 40.16 16.06
N VAL A 441 1.39 39.67 16.73
CA VAL A 441 2.41 38.73 16.24
C VAL A 441 2.43 37.52 17.17
N ALA A 442 2.56 36.36 16.54
CA ALA A 442 3.19 35.10 16.98
C ALA A 442 2.82 34.46 18.34
N VAL A 443 2.24 33.25 18.23
CA VAL A 443 2.40 32.06 19.09
C VAL A 443 2.19 30.87 18.12
N ALA A 444 2.97 29.79 17.99
CA ALA A 444 4.03 29.18 18.77
C ALA A 444 4.95 28.36 17.83
N VAL A 445 6.26 28.44 18.05
CA VAL A 445 7.19 27.31 17.89
C VAL A 445 8.21 27.46 19.01
N THR A 446 7.91 26.88 20.17
CA THR A 446 8.87 26.67 21.27
C THR A 446 8.25 25.73 22.30
N VAL A 447 8.12 24.45 21.97
CA VAL A 447 8.25 23.36 22.94
C VAL A 447 8.71 22.14 22.14
N PHE A 448 9.98 21.77 22.28
CA PHE A 448 10.56 20.42 22.21
C PHE A 448 12.08 20.61 22.30
N GLY A 449 12.53 20.81 23.53
CA GLY A 449 13.85 20.40 23.99
C GLY A 449 13.67 19.16 24.85
#